data_AF-A0AA88GSR6-F1
#
_entry.id   AF-A0AA88GSR6-F1
#
_cell.length_a   1.000
_cell.length_b   1.000
_cell.length_c   1.000
_cell.angle_alpha   90.00
_cell.angle_beta   90.00
_cell.angle_gamma   90.00
#
_symmetry.space_group_name_H-M   'P 1'
#
loop_
_entity.id
_entity.type
_entity.pdbx_description
1 polymer ?
#
loop_
_entity_poly.entity_id
_entity_poly.type
_entity_poly.pdbx_seq_one_letter_code
_entity_poly.pdbx_strand_id
1 'polypeptide(L)'
;MNGQPMNVAMALSILMSELNDNPFKGLICTFSEKPEFVSLNPKAPLRERLFTLSAANWSMNTNYQKVFDLILEKAVSNNLAKDQMIRKMVVFSDMQFDESCGRTKTDHQLIREKFERHGYTVPEIVYWNLNGTFNTVPVTKNEQGVALLSGFSASLLRLLTQTSSFSVEALIDASIQKPRYECLVLED
;
A
#
# COMPACT_ATOMS: atom_id res chain seq x y z
N MET A 1 5.40 2.57 -15.48
CA MET A 1 6.13 1.30 -15.24
C MET A 1 5.86 0.27 -16.33
N ASN A 2 6.87 -0.47 -16.82
CA ASN A 2 6.73 -1.57 -17.81
C ASN A 2 7.72 -2.70 -17.51
N GLY A 3 7.51 -3.91 -18.04
CA GLY A 3 8.45 -5.03 -17.93
C GLY A 3 8.49 -5.68 -16.54
N GLN A 4 9.70 -6.03 -16.07
CA GLN A 4 9.89 -6.76 -14.80
C GLN A 4 9.29 -6.04 -13.58
N PRO A 5 9.49 -4.72 -13.37
CA PRO A 5 8.86 -4.01 -12.25
C PRO A 5 7.32 -4.09 -12.25
N MET A 6 6.69 -4.03 -13.42
CA MET A 6 5.23 -4.20 -13.55
C MET A 6 4.78 -5.62 -13.18
N ASN A 7 5.49 -6.63 -13.65
CA ASN A 7 5.20 -8.03 -13.30
C ASN A 7 5.34 -8.28 -11.78
N VAL A 8 6.35 -7.69 -11.15
CA VAL A 8 6.55 -7.77 -9.69
C VAL A 8 5.42 -7.06 -8.94
N ALA A 9 5.04 -5.86 -9.37
CA ALA A 9 3.91 -5.12 -8.77
C ALA A 9 2.61 -5.94 -8.81
N MET A 10 2.28 -6.50 -9.98
CA MET A 10 1.09 -7.35 -10.14
C MET A 10 1.15 -8.59 -9.26
N ALA A 11 2.28 -9.32 -9.26
CA ALA A 11 2.43 -10.53 -8.44
C ALA A 11 2.30 -10.23 -6.93
N LEU A 12 2.91 -9.14 -6.46
CA LEU A 12 2.80 -8.71 -5.07
C LEU A 12 1.40 -8.25 -4.70
N SER A 13 0.72 -7.54 -5.59
CA SER A 13 -0.67 -7.09 -5.37
C SER A 13 -1.60 -8.29 -5.24
N ILE A 14 -1.43 -9.31 -6.10
CA ILE A 14 -2.16 -10.57 -6.02
C ILE A 14 -1.92 -11.24 -4.67
N LEU A 15 -0.66 -11.44 -4.29
CA LEU A 15 -0.30 -12.10 -3.03
C LEU A 15 -0.86 -11.35 -1.81
N MET A 16 -0.62 -10.04 -1.71
CA MET A 16 -1.03 -9.25 -0.56
C MET A 16 -2.56 -9.16 -0.45
N SER A 17 -3.27 -9.09 -1.59
CA SER A 17 -4.74 -9.07 -1.55
C SER A 17 -5.32 -10.33 -0.91
N GLU A 18 -4.69 -11.50 -1.08
CA GLU A 18 -5.15 -12.77 -0.49
C GLU A 18 -4.92 -12.88 1.01
N LEU A 19 -3.95 -12.13 1.54
CA LEU A 19 -3.62 -12.09 2.96
C LEU A 19 -4.57 -11.20 3.77
N ASN A 20 -5.38 -10.39 3.10
CA ASN A 20 -6.37 -9.56 3.76
C ASN A 20 -7.58 -10.38 4.21
N ASP A 21 -8.25 -9.89 5.25
CA ASP A 21 -9.56 -10.38 5.67
C ASP A 21 -10.69 -9.75 4.82
N ASN A 22 -11.88 -10.36 4.88
CA ASN A 22 -13.07 -9.75 4.29
C ASN A 22 -13.35 -8.39 4.97
N PRO A 23 -13.79 -7.36 4.24
CA PRO A 23 -14.25 -7.38 2.85
C PRO A 23 -13.18 -7.02 1.80
N PHE A 24 -11.92 -6.88 2.21
CA PHE A 24 -10.81 -6.48 1.34
C PHE A 24 -10.02 -7.66 0.75
N LYS A 25 -10.31 -8.88 1.21
CA LYS A 25 -9.71 -10.11 0.69
C LYS A 25 -9.90 -10.24 -0.82
N GLY A 26 -8.78 -10.45 -1.52
CA GLY A 26 -8.72 -10.63 -2.97
C GLY A 26 -9.03 -9.37 -3.79
N LEU A 27 -9.15 -8.20 -3.15
CA LEU A 27 -9.35 -6.93 -3.83
C LEU A 27 -8.02 -6.20 -4.04
N ILE A 28 -7.86 -5.66 -5.25
CA ILE A 28 -6.75 -4.79 -5.63
C ILE A 28 -7.32 -3.47 -6.10
N CYS A 29 -6.84 -2.35 -5.58
CA CYS A 29 -7.29 -1.03 -5.99
C CYS A 29 -6.43 -0.51 -7.14
N THR A 30 -7.04 -0.05 -8.24
CA THR A 30 -6.31 0.67 -9.28
C THR A 30 -5.94 2.07 -8.78
N PHE A 31 -4.68 2.47 -9.00
CA PHE A 31 -4.18 3.77 -8.54
C PHE A 31 -4.32 4.83 -9.65
N SER A 32 -5.56 5.10 -10.07
CA SER A 32 -5.88 5.92 -11.25
C SER A 32 -6.73 7.16 -10.91
N GLU A 33 -7.05 8.03 -11.88
CA GLU A 33 -8.01 9.14 -11.71
C GLU A 33 -9.45 8.67 -11.40
N LYS A 34 -9.78 7.45 -11.84
CA LYS A 34 -11.04 6.77 -11.59
C LYS A 34 -10.75 5.41 -10.94
N PRO A 35 -10.34 5.41 -9.66
CA PRO A 35 -9.91 4.18 -9.00
C PRO A 35 -11.08 3.22 -8.84
N GLU A 36 -10.80 1.94 -8.93
CA GLU A 36 -11.76 0.86 -8.76
C GLU A 36 -11.13 -0.35 -8.06
N PHE A 37 -11.96 -1.17 -7.41
CA PHE A 37 -11.52 -2.46 -6.89
C PHE A 37 -11.63 -3.53 -7.98
N VAL A 38 -10.49 -4.09 -8.36
CA VAL A 38 -10.39 -5.30 -9.18
C VAL A 38 -10.45 -6.50 -8.25
N SER A 39 -11.47 -7.34 -8.43
CA SER A 39 -11.58 -8.63 -7.76
C SER A 39 -11.07 -9.73 -8.68
N LEU A 40 -10.18 -10.58 -8.17
CA LEU A 40 -9.62 -11.69 -8.92
C LEU A 40 -10.23 -13.00 -8.46
N ASN A 41 -10.55 -13.90 -9.39
CA ASN A 41 -10.99 -15.25 -9.06
C ASN A 41 -9.84 -16.02 -8.37
N PRO A 42 -9.95 -16.37 -7.08
CA PRO A 42 -8.87 -17.04 -6.36
C PRO A 42 -8.62 -18.47 -6.85
N LYS A 43 -9.59 -19.08 -7.53
CA LYS A 43 -9.46 -20.42 -8.13
C LYS A 43 -8.86 -20.40 -9.53
N ALA A 44 -8.72 -19.23 -10.15
CA ALA A 44 -8.16 -19.12 -11.48
C ALA A 44 -6.64 -19.29 -11.45
N PRO A 45 -6.04 -19.85 -12.52
CA PRO A 45 -4.59 -19.91 -12.65
C PRO A 45 -3.94 -18.53 -12.52
N LEU A 46 -2.74 -18.46 -11.93
CA LEU A 46 -2.02 -17.19 -11.75
C LEU A 46 -1.91 -16.39 -13.05
N ARG A 47 -1.69 -17.06 -14.19
CA ARG A 47 -1.63 -16.42 -15.51
C ARG A 47 -2.91 -15.67 -15.86
N GLU A 48 -4.08 -16.24 -15.57
CA GLU A 48 -5.36 -15.60 -15.84
C GLU A 48 -5.56 -14.39 -14.94
N ARG A 49 -5.23 -14.53 -13.66
CA ARG A 49 -5.30 -13.43 -12.68
C ARG A 49 -4.38 -12.27 -13.06
N LEU A 50 -3.16 -12.58 -13.51
CA LEU A 50 -2.23 -11.59 -14.05
C LEU A 50 -2.78 -10.92 -15.31
N PHE A 51 -3.41 -11.69 -16.20
CA PHE A 51 -4.03 -11.13 -17.40
C PHE A 51 -5.17 -10.16 -17.05
N THR A 52 -6.10 -10.57 -16.19
CA THR A 52 -7.18 -9.72 -15.68
C THR A 52 -6.63 -8.43 -15.07
N LEU A 53 -5.61 -8.55 -14.21
CA LEU A 53 -5.01 -7.39 -13.55
C LEU A 53 -4.28 -6.48 -14.54
N SER A 54 -3.59 -7.03 -15.54
CA SER A 54 -2.91 -6.27 -16.59
C SER A 54 -3.87 -5.50 -17.50
N ALA A 55 -5.10 -6.00 -17.66
CA ALA A 55 -6.15 -5.39 -18.46
C ALA A 55 -7.00 -4.38 -17.67
N ALA A 56 -6.75 -4.21 -16.36
CA ALA A 56 -7.45 -3.23 -15.54
C ALA A 56 -7.09 -1.79 -15.95
N ASN A 57 -7.96 -0.84 -15.62
CA ASN A 57 -7.78 0.54 -16.03
C ASN A 57 -6.83 1.30 -15.08
N TRP A 58 -5.53 1.19 -15.33
CA TRP A 58 -4.49 1.81 -14.51
C TRP A 58 -4.34 3.33 -14.73
N SER A 59 -4.78 3.87 -15.88
CA SER A 59 -4.55 5.26 -16.31
C SER A 59 -3.07 5.69 -16.21
N MET A 60 -2.78 6.98 -16.43
CA MET A 60 -1.45 7.59 -16.24
C MET A 60 -1.42 8.66 -15.14
N ASN A 61 -2.56 8.88 -14.47
CA ASN A 61 -2.76 9.89 -13.43
C ASN A 61 -3.50 9.27 -12.24
N THR A 62 -3.48 9.92 -11.08
CA THR A 62 -4.16 9.40 -9.88
C THR A 62 -5.02 10.47 -9.22
N ASN A 63 -6.22 10.08 -8.77
CA ASN A 63 -7.01 10.89 -7.85
C ASN A 63 -6.95 10.30 -6.44
N TYR A 64 -6.09 10.89 -5.62
CA TYR A 64 -5.79 10.42 -4.28
C TYR A 64 -7.03 10.44 -3.35
N GLN A 65 -7.83 11.50 -3.37
CA GLN A 65 -9.08 11.59 -2.60
C GLN A 65 -10.03 10.43 -2.90
N LYS A 66 -10.22 10.10 -4.19
CA LYS A 66 -11.14 9.05 -4.62
C LYS A 66 -10.70 7.65 -4.19
N VAL A 67 -9.40 7.39 -4.11
CA VAL A 67 -8.89 6.09 -3.62
C VAL A 67 -9.33 5.89 -2.16
N PHE A 68 -9.19 6.93 -1.34
CA PHE A 68 -9.61 6.89 0.06
C PHE A 68 -11.14 6.89 0.22
N ASP A 69 -11.87 7.61 -0.63
CA ASP A 69 -13.33 7.55 -0.65
C ASP A 69 -13.82 6.12 -0.96
N LEU A 70 -13.20 5.42 -1.92
CA LEU A 70 -13.54 4.04 -2.27
C LEU A 70 -13.31 3.05 -1.12
N ILE A 71 -12.21 3.20 -0.38
CA ILE A 71 -11.92 2.41 0.82
C ILE A 71 -12.96 2.69 1.91
N LEU A 72 -13.24 3.97 2.16
CA LEU A 72 -14.19 4.38 3.18
C LEU A 72 -15.61 3.90 2.86
N GLU A 73 -16.05 4.02 1.61
CA GLU A 73 -17.33 3.51 1.14
C GLU A 73 -17.44 1.99 1.35
N LYS A 74 -16.39 1.23 1.03
CA LYS A 74 -16.36 -0.21 1.30
C LYS A 74 -16.48 -0.51 2.79
N ALA A 75 -15.79 0.24 3.65
CA ALA A 75 -15.85 0.05 5.10
C ALA A 75 -17.23 0.37 5.68
N VAL A 76 -17.81 1.50 5.27
CA VAL A 76 -19.14 1.96 5.71
C VAL A 76 -20.23 1.00 5.22
N SER A 77 -20.22 0.62 3.94
CA SER A 77 -21.22 -0.29 3.37
C SER A 77 -21.19 -1.69 3.98
N ASN A 78 -20.05 -2.11 4.54
CA ASN A 78 -19.90 -3.39 5.24
C ASN A 78 -20.02 -3.26 6.77
N ASN A 79 -20.33 -2.08 7.30
CA ASN A 79 -20.43 -1.79 8.74
C ASN A 79 -19.22 -2.30 9.55
N LEU A 80 -18.01 -2.02 9.05
CA LEU A 80 -16.81 -2.52 9.70
C LEU A 80 -16.63 -1.95 11.11
N ALA A 81 -16.18 -2.79 12.03
CA ALA A 81 -15.64 -2.29 13.28
C ALA A 81 -14.30 -1.56 13.02
N LYS A 82 -13.92 -0.65 13.93
CA LYS A 82 -12.71 0.18 13.75
C LYS A 82 -11.44 -0.66 13.58
N ASP A 83 -11.36 -1.79 14.27
CA ASP A 83 -10.24 -2.73 14.26
C ASP A 83 -10.20 -3.63 13.01
N GLN A 84 -11.30 -3.71 12.26
CA GLN A 84 -11.42 -4.41 10.97
C GLN A 84 -11.04 -3.52 9.77
N MET A 85 -10.86 -2.21 9.99
CA MET A 85 -10.40 -1.30 8.95
C MET A 85 -8.98 -1.67 8.51
N ILE A 86 -8.71 -1.56 7.21
CA ILE A 86 -7.34 -1.76 6.72
C ILE A 86 -6.40 -0.77 7.39
N ARG A 87 -5.25 -1.26 7.84
CA ARG A 87 -4.26 -0.45 8.54
C ARG A 87 -3.26 0.19 7.60
N LYS A 88 -3.01 -0.47 6.45
CA LYS A 88 -1.98 -0.10 5.49
C LYS A 88 -2.51 -0.20 4.07
N MET A 89 -2.17 0.79 3.25
CA MET A 89 -2.29 0.77 1.80
C MET A 89 -0.88 0.73 1.21
N VAL A 90 -0.57 -0.30 0.42
CA VAL A 90 0.71 -0.39 -0.28
C VAL A 90 0.52 -0.01 -1.74
N VAL A 91 1.25 1.01 -2.19
CA VAL A 91 1.25 1.49 -3.56
C VAL A 91 2.55 1.05 -4.23
N PHE A 92 2.45 0.02 -5.08
CA PHE A 92 3.56 -0.45 -5.90
C PHE A 92 3.71 0.46 -7.12
N SER A 93 4.82 1.18 -7.22
CA SER A 93 5.03 2.19 -8.28
C SER A 93 6.51 2.26 -8.68
N ASP A 94 6.79 2.92 -9.80
CA ASP A 94 8.13 3.39 -10.18
C ASP A 94 8.44 4.79 -9.60
N MET A 95 7.56 5.30 -8.72
CA MET A 95 7.61 6.61 -8.08
C MET A 95 7.62 7.81 -9.05
N GLN A 96 7.23 7.62 -10.31
CA GLN A 96 6.92 8.70 -11.24
C GLN A 96 5.50 9.23 -10.98
N PHE A 97 5.29 9.84 -9.82
CA PHE A 97 4.05 10.53 -9.53
C PHE A 97 4.09 11.91 -10.19
N ASP A 98 3.06 12.22 -10.97
CA ASP A 98 2.83 13.58 -11.46
C ASP A 98 2.75 14.56 -10.28
N GLU A 99 3.12 15.80 -10.55
CA GLU A 99 3.24 16.92 -9.59
C GLU A 99 1.96 17.20 -8.73
N SER A 100 0.83 16.55 -9.06
CA SER A 100 -0.51 16.78 -8.53
C SER A 100 -0.98 15.79 -7.45
N CYS A 101 -0.22 14.75 -7.11
CA CYS A 101 -0.70 13.69 -6.21
C CYS A 101 -0.37 13.96 -4.72
N GLY A 102 -1.38 14.28 -3.91
CA GLY A 102 -1.34 14.13 -2.44
C GLY A 102 -0.35 15.02 -1.68
N ARG A 103 0.29 16.00 -2.33
CA ARG A 103 1.33 16.84 -1.73
C ARG A 103 0.80 17.99 -0.87
N THR A 104 -0.49 18.32 -0.96
CA THR A 104 -1.02 19.40 -0.15
C THR A 104 -1.38 18.84 1.23
N LYS A 105 -0.90 19.51 2.29
CA LYS A 105 -1.36 19.25 3.66
C LYS A 105 -2.90 19.19 3.74
N THR A 106 -3.55 19.98 2.90
CA THR A 106 -5.01 20.06 2.75
C THR A 106 -5.62 18.73 2.32
N ASP A 107 -5.05 18.00 1.35
CA ASP A 107 -5.60 16.73 0.89
C ASP A 107 -5.60 15.66 2.00
N HIS A 108 -4.46 15.52 2.68
CA HIS A 108 -4.31 14.62 3.81
C HIS A 108 -5.24 15.00 4.98
N GLN A 109 -5.40 16.30 5.26
CA GLN A 109 -6.33 16.78 6.29
C GLN A 109 -7.78 16.43 5.95
N LEU A 110 -8.22 16.68 4.71
CA LEU A 110 -9.58 16.37 4.27
C LEU A 110 -9.88 14.86 4.36
N ILE A 111 -8.92 14.01 4.00
CA ILE A 111 -9.06 12.55 4.13
C ILE A 111 -9.18 12.16 5.60
N ARG A 112 -8.34 12.72 6.47
CA ARG A 112 -8.41 12.48 7.91
C ARG A 112 -9.76 12.85 8.48
N GLU A 113 -10.25 14.06 8.19
CA GLU A 113 -11.57 14.52 8.63
C GLU A 113 -12.71 13.65 8.10
N LYS A 114 -12.63 13.14 6.86
CA LYS A 114 -13.61 12.20 6.31
C LYS A 114 -13.63 10.87 7.10
N PHE A 115 -12.47 10.30 7.38
CA PHE A 115 -12.37 9.02 8.08
C PHE A 115 -12.81 9.15 9.54
N GLU A 116 -12.38 10.21 10.23
CA GLU A 116 -12.75 10.49 11.62
C GLU A 116 -14.26 10.68 11.79
N ARG A 117 -14.91 11.38 10.84
CA ARG A 117 -16.38 11.53 10.82
C ARG A 117 -17.14 10.21 10.75
N HIS A 118 -16.54 9.17 10.17
CA HIS A 118 -17.11 7.82 10.11
C HIS A 118 -16.56 6.89 11.20
N GLY A 119 -15.76 7.43 12.12
CA GLY A 119 -15.18 6.68 13.23
C GLY A 119 -13.98 5.82 12.88
N TYR A 120 -13.40 5.96 11.69
CA TYR A 120 -12.24 5.18 11.25
C TYR A 120 -10.93 5.99 11.33
N THR A 121 -9.81 5.27 11.36
CA THR A 121 -8.47 5.84 11.22
C THR A 121 -8.03 5.71 9.77
N VAL A 122 -7.35 6.74 9.24
CA VAL A 122 -6.78 6.70 7.89
C VAL A 122 -5.67 5.63 7.84
N PRO A 123 -5.71 4.72 6.85
CA PRO A 123 -4.64 3.75 6.64
C PRO A 123 -3.29 4.44 6.41
N GLU A 124 -2.22 3.88 6.96
CA GLU A 124 -0.86 4.28 6.61
C GLU A 124 -0.57 3.94 5.14
N ILE A 125 0.23 4.76 4.47
CA ILE A 125 0.53 4.56 3.05
C ILE A 125 1.98 4.18 2.91
N VAL A 126 2.21 3.06 2.23
CA VAL A 126 3.55 2.59 1.90
C VAL A 126 3.73 2.71 0.39
N TYR A 127 4.54 3.67 -0.04
CA TYR A 127 4.97 3.74 -1.43
C TYR A 127 6.19 2.83 -1.61
N TRP A 128 6.05 1.83 -2.48
CA TRP A 128 7.12 0.87 -2.75
C TRP A 128 7.63 1.03 -4.19
N ASN A 129 8.85 1.58 -4.32
CA ASN A 129 9.57 1.73 -5.57
C ASN A 129 10.18 0.40 -6.03
N LEU A 130 9.71 -0.10 -7.16
CA LEU A 130 10.20 -1.35 -7.75
C LEU A 130 11.20 -1.13 -8.89
N ASN A 131 11.43 0.12 -9.32
CA ASN A 131 12.31 0.47 -10.44
C ASN A 131 13.75 0.82 -10.01
N GLY A 132 14.03 0.83 -8.70
CA GLY A 132 15.37 1.02 -8.11
C GLY A 132 16.03 2.38 -8.36
N THR A 133 15.40 3.25 -9.16
CA THR A 133 15.87 4.59 -9.51
C THR A 133 15.14 5.63 -8.65
N PHE A 134 15.89 6.56 -8.06
CA PHE A 134 15.38 7.56 -7.11
C PHE A 134 15.23 8.95 -7.74
N ASN A 135 14.65 9.04 -8.95
CA ASN A 135 14.57 10.34 -9.63
C ASN A 135 13.52 11.28 -8.99
N THR A 136 12.52 10.74 -8.31
CA THR A 136 11.47 11.50 -7.61
C THR A 136 11.00 10.74 -6.37
N VAL A 137 10.97 11.41 -5.22
CA VAL A 137 10.39 10.88 -3.98
C VAL A 137 9.06 11.61 -3.74
N PRO A 138 7.93 10.90 -3.54
CA PRO A 138 6.61 11.55 -3.50
C PRO A 138 6.37 12.39 -2.24
N VAL A 139 7.22 12.26 -1.23
CA VAL A 139 7.01 12.79 0.11
C VAL A 139 8.26 13.52 0.59
N THR A 140 8.06 14.65 1.28
CA THR A 140 9.14 15.22 2.09
C THR A 140 9.32 14.34 3.32
N LYS A 141 10.57 14.17 3.77
CA LYS A 141 11.07 13.15 4.74
C LYS A 141 10.25 12.89 6.03
N ASN A 142 9.23 13.68 6.36
CA ASN A 142 8.58 13.73 7.68
C ASN A 142 7.03 13.69 7.65
N GLU A 143 6.39 13.17 6.60
CA GLU A 143 4.92 13.07 6.60
C GLU A 143 4.44 11.86 7.42
N GLN A 144 3.77 12.14 8.54
CA GLN A 144 3.30 11.13 9.48
C GLN A 144 2.26 10.20 8.82
N GLY A 145 2.50 8.89 8.87
CA GLY A 145 1.63 7.88 8.24
C GLY A 145 2.01 7.54 6.80
N VAL A 146 3.16 8.01 6.30
CA VAL A 146 3.69 7.65 4.98
C VAL A 146 5.07 7.01 5.11
N ALA A 147 5.27 5.88 4.42
CA ALA A 147 6.54 5.16 4.37
C ALA A 147 7.01 4.97 2.92
N LEU A 148 8.33 4.98 2.74
CA LEU A 148 8.98 4.80 1.44
C LEU A 148 9.87 3.56 1.46
N LEU A 149 9.61 2.63 0.55
CA LEU A 149 10.42 1.43 0.33
C LEU A 149 11.00 1.43 -1.09
N SER A 150 12.20 0.88 -1.25
CA SER A 150 12.83 0.73 -2.56
C SER A 150 13.53 -0.62 -2.69
N GLY A 151 13.49 -1.18 -3.89
CA GLY A 151 14.05 -2.49 -4.23
C GLY A 151 13.12 -3.64 -3.84
N PHE A 152 13.43 -4.85 -4.29
CA PHE A 152 12.64 -6.04 -3.99
C PHE A 152 13.46 -7.06 -3.21
N SER A 153 12.99 -7.45 -2.02
CA SER A 153 13.55 -8.57 -1.26
C SER A 153 12.46 -9.29 -0.46
N ALA A 154 12.64 -10.59 -0.22
CA ALA A 154 11.75 -11.38 0.63
C ALA A 154 11.68 -10.83 2.06
N SER A 155 12.76 -10.20 2.54
CA SER A 155 12.82 -9.55 3.84
C SER A 155 11.90 -8.33 3.93
N LEU A 156 11.85 -7.49 2.89
CA LEU A 156 10.94 -6.34 2.85
C LEU A 156 9.47 -6.76 2.81
N LEU A 157 9.15 -7.85 2.09
CA LEU A 157 7.79 -8.38 2.08
C LEU A 157 7.39 -8.91 3.46
N ARG A 158 8.28 -9.67 4.11
CA ARG A 158 8.03 -10.18 5.47
C ARG A 158 7.85 -9.03 6.47
N LEU A 159 8.64 -7.98 6.36
CA LEU A 159 8.50 -6.79 7.17
C LEU A 159 7.10 -6.18 7.01
N LEU A 160 6.64 -5.98 5.78
CA LEU A 160 5.33 -5.40 5.50
C LEU A 160 4.17 -6.18 6.10
N THR A 161 4.28 -7.51 6.15
CA THR A 161 3.24 -8.37 6.68
C THR A 161 3.33 -8.56 8.20
N GLN A 162 4.49 -8.34 8.81
CA GLN A 162 4.72 -8.62 10.24
C GLN A 162 4.71 -7.39 11.13
N THR A 163 5.03 -6.20 10.63
CA THR A 163 5.07 -4.99 11.47
C THR A 163 3.72 -4.33 11.55
N SER A 164 3.37 -3.82 12.74
CA SER A 164 2.19 -2.99 12.97
C SER A 164 2.39 -1.54 12.54
N SER A 165 3.61 -1.01 12.65
CA SER A 165 4.01 0.34 12.23
C SER A 165 5.20 0.31 11.27
N PHE A 166 5.30 1.32 10.40
CA PHE A 166 6.47 1.54 9.55
C PHE A 166 7.37 2.63 10.15
N SER A 167 8.26 2.23 11.05
CA SER A 167 9.37 3.07 11.50
C SER A 167 10.70 2.35 11.23
N VAL A 168 11.79 3.09 11.07
CA VAL A 168 13.12 2.50 10.84
C VAL A 168 13.53 1.66 12.05
N GLU A 169 13.13 2.07 13.24
CA GLU A 169 13.34 1.38 14.51
C GLU A 169 12.62 0.03 14.52
N ALA A 170 11.32 0.01 14.18
CA ALA A 170 10.56 -1.23 14.03
C ALA A 170 11.17 -2.17 12.96
N LEU A 171 11.80 -1.58 11.94
CA LEU A 171 12.50 -2.28 10.87
C LEU A 171 13.76 -2.99 11.37
N ILE A 172 14.55 -2.27 12.17
CA ILE A 172 15.77 -2.80 12.78
C ILE A 172 15.38 -3.86 13.82
N ASP A 173 14.42 -3.56 14.70
CA ASP A 173 13.88 -4.49 15.70
C ASP A 173 13.45 -5.83 15.09
N ALA A 174 12.58 -5.80 14.06
CA ALA A 174 12.11 -7.00 13.40
C ALA A 174 13.25 -7.79 12.70
N SER A 175 14.32 -7.11 12.31
CA SER A 175 15.48 -7.73 11.65
C SER A 175 16.45 -8.38 12.63
N ILE A 176 16.61 -7.81 13.83
CA ILE A 176 17.54 -8.27 14.88
C ILE A 176 16.90 -9.26 15.86
N GLN A 177 15.57 -9.43 15.88
CA GLN A 177 14.87 -10.44 16.69
C GLN A 177 15.10 -11.92 16.28
N LYS A 178 16.20 -12.23 15.60
CA LYS A 178 16.60 -13.61 15.27
C LYS A 178 17.68 -14.08 16.24
N PRO A 179 17.73 -15.37 16.62
CA PRO A 179 18.74 -15.89 17.55
C PRO A 179 20.19 -15.56 17.18
N ARG A 180 20.47 -15.36 15.89
CA ARG A 180 21.80 -15.02 15.38
C ARG A 180 22.25 -13.58 15.69
N TYR A 181 21.33 -12.70 16.07
CA TYR A 181 21.58 -11.27 16.31
C TYR A 181 21.31 -10.85 17.77
N GLU A 182 21.17 -11.81 18.70
CA GLU A 182 20.97 -11.54 20.14
C GLU A 182 22.08 -10.68 20.78
N CYS A 183 23.24 -10.58 20.16
CA CYS A 183 24.34 -9.72 20.61
C CYS A 183 24.18 -8.24 20.22
N LEU A 184 23.19 -7.88 19.40
CA LEU A 184 22.90 -6.51 19.02
C LEU A 184 21.84 -5.92 19.94
N VAL A 185 22.14 -4.77 20.54
CA VAL A 185 21.22 -4.00 21.39
C VAL A 185 21.02 -2.64 20.73
N LEU A 186 19.77 -2.19 20.64
CA LEU A 186 19.46 -0.83 20.21
C LEU A 186 19.52 0.09 21.42
N GLU A 187 20.29 1.16 21.31
CA GLU A 187 20.32 2.25 22.28
C GLU A 187 19.47 3.42 21.76
N ASP A 188 18.77 4.07 22.69
CA ASP A 188 17.84 5.19 22.43
C ASP A 188 18.54 6.48 21.92
#